data_AF-A0A350CGJ1-F1
#
_entry.id   AF-A0A350CGJ1-F1
#
_cell.length_a   1.000
_cell.length_b   1.000
_cell.length_c   1.000
_cell.angle_alpha   90.00
_cell.angle_beta   90.00
_cell.angle_gamma   90.00
#
_symmetry.space_group_name_H-M   'P 1'
#
loop_
_entity.id
_entity.type
_entity.pdbx_description
1 polymer ?
#
loop_
_entity_poly.entity_id
_entity_poly.type
_entity_poly.pdbx_seq_one_letter_code
_entity_poly.pdbx_strand_id
1 'polypeptide(L)'
;TNAAVVLDRLRKSRESMLAKVEVFREAWKAFDECDTRLIEVRMAELLLRTGIRIPKDEFSVPMTTEGEVSAVKVAAEDQQSKQLPKVISFEQAAAARLYSALRLAQSPELTGVLQEARFSADEIVKLLHLFRLINDWIEPLLILRDTRLALGRMIHELESSENNEKLVQQIKRFIGSMFRQLQGIQEAFADIPYPFDHARKQVSVADFLVESQPDEDDPGAMYEASDNLADRFMQLHTLVFGRLCQAAETVEGFFGMALLPEPPDSEEDDDDDDDD
;
A
#
# COMPACT_ATOMS: atom_id res chain seq x y z
N THR A 1 33.53 -4.97 0.04
CA THR A 1 33.00 -3.60 -0.09
C THR A 1 33.59 -2.74 1.01
N ASN A 2 33.97 -1.49 0.72
CA ASN A 2 34.53 -0.58 1.71
C ASN A 2 33.42 0.02 2.62
N ALA A 3 33.42 -0.31 3.91
CA ALA A 3 32.42 0.14 4.89
C ALA A 3 32.37 1.68 5.02
N ALA A 4 33.51 2.37 4.90
CA ALA A 4 33.56 3.83 4.96
C ALA A 4 32.79 4.50 3.81
N VAL A 5 32.80 3.90 2.61
CA VAL A 5 32.03 4.38 1.46
C VAL A 5 30.53 4.22 1.69
N VAL A 6 30.12 3.09 2.30
CA VAL A 6 28.70 2.86 2.62
C VAL A 6 28.21 3.81 3.71
N LEU A 7 29.04 4.09 4.72
CA LEU A 7 28.73 5.04 5.78
C LEU A 7 28.61 6.48 5.26
N ASP A 8 29.51 6.91 4.37
CA ASP A 8 29.40 8.22 3.70
C ASP A 8 28.09 8.35 2.91
N ARG A 9 27.71 7.28 2.18
CA ARG A 9 26.43 7.23 1.45
C ARG A 9 25.23 7.30 2.39
N LEU A 10 25.28 6.60 3.52
CA LEU A 10 24.23 6.64 4.54
C LEU A 10 24.02 8.07 5.04
N ARG A 11 25.10 8.77 5.43
CA ARG A 11 25.03 10.15 5.91
C ARG A 11 24.42 11.10 4.89
N LYS A 12 24.91 11.07 3.64
CA LYS A 12 24.43 11.93 2.54
C LYS A 12 22.97 11.66 2.18
N SER A 13 22.57 10.39 2.13
CA SER A 13 21.19 10.03 1.81
C SER A 13 20.22 10.42 2.93
N ARG A 14 20.60 10.24 4.20
CA ARG A 14 19.83 10.70 5.36
C ARG A 14 19.64 12.22 5.36
N GLU A 15 20.71 12.99 5.14
CA GLU A 15 20.64 14.45 5.02
C GLU A 15 19.73 14.88 3.86
N SER A 16 19.91 14.27 2.69
CA SER A 16 19.10 14.52 1.51
C SER A 16 17.61 14.21 1.71
N MET A 17 17.29 13.14 2.45
CA MET A 17 15.92 12.74 2.78
C MET A 17 15.27 13.78 3.71
N LEU A 18 15.95 14.14 4.80
CA LEU A 18 15.45 15.13 5.76
C LEU A 18 15.23 16.50 5.12
N ALA A 19 16.12 16.93 4.22
CA ALA A 19 15.96 18.19 3.50
C ALA A 19 14.76 18.23 2.54
N LYS A 20 14.15 17.07 2.23
CA LYS A 20 13.04 16.94 1.28
C LYS A 20 11.70 16.62 1.95
N VAL A 21 11.67 16.42 3.26
CA VAL A 21 10.47 15.90 3.95
C VAL A 21 9.25 16.80 3.79
N GLU A 22 9.39 18.12 3.95
CA GLU A 22 8.24 19.04 3.82
C GLU A 22 7.72 19.10 2.37
N VAL A 23 8.63 19.16 1.40
CA VAL A 23 8.27 19.14 -0.02
C VAL A 23 7.58 17.83 -0.40
N PHE A 24 8.01 16.71 0.21
CA PHE A 24 7.37 15.42 0.04
C PHE A 24 5.96 15.42 0.63
N ARG A 25 5.76 15.89 1.86
CA ARG A 25 4.42 15.93 2.50
C ARG A 25 3.41 16.72 1.67
N GLU A 26 3.79 17.92 1.23
CA GLU A 26 2.94 18.75 0.37
C GLU A 26 2.64 18.06 -0.98
N ALA A 27 3.66 17.47 -1.61
CA ALA A 27 3.49 16.78 -2.88
C ALA A 27 2.66 15.49 -2.75
N TRP A 28 2.80 14.78 -1.64
CA TRP A 28 2.08 13.54 -1.33
C TRP A 28 0.59 13.81 -1.17
N LYS A 29 0.19 14.83 -0.39
CA LYS A 29 -1.21 15.21 -0.25
C LYS A 29 -1.87 15.47 -1.60
N ALA A 30 -1.22 16.27 -2.46
CA ALA A 30 -1.73 16.54 -3.81
C ALA A 30 -1.70 15.31 -4.74
N PHE A 31 -0.75 14.39 -4.53
CA PHE A 31 -0.67 13.14 -5.30
C PHE A 31 -1.80 12.18 -4.92
N ASP A 32 -2.10 12.08 -3.62
CA ASP A 32 -3.15 11.23 -3.04
C ASP A 32 -4.55 11.71 -3.42
N GLU A 33 -4.79 13.03 -3.40
CA GLU A 33 -6.02 13.64 -3.95
C GLU A 33 -6.23 13.28 -5.44
N CYS A 34 -5.14 13.20 -6.21
CA CYS A 34 -5.21 12.76 -7.61
C CYS A 34 -5.48 11.26 -7.74
N ASP A 35 -4.90 10.41 -6.89
CA ASP A 35 -5.21 8.97 -6.88
C ASP A 35 -6.69 8.73 -6.58
N THR A 36 -7.21 9.38 -5.53
CA THR A 36 -8.64 9.38 -5.18
C THR A 36 -9.50 9.76 -6.39
N ARG A 37 -9.14 10.84 -7.10
CA ARG A 37 -9.85 11.27 -8.31
C ARG A 37 -9.84 10.21 -9.41
N LEU A 38 -8.72 9.52 -9.61
CA LEU A 38 -8.58 8.49 -10.63
C LEU A 38 -9.40 7.25 -10.29
N ILE A 39 -9.56 6.92 -9.01
CA ILE A 39 -10.49 5.87 -8.56
C ILE A 39 -11.93 6.26 -8.91
N GLU A 40 -12.36 7.49 -8.60
CA GLU A 40 -13.70 7.98 -8.96
C GLU A 40 -13.94 7.97 -10.48
N VAL A 41 -12.95 8.37 -11.29
CA VAL A 41 -12.99 8.28 -12.75
C VAL A 41 -13.25 6.84 -13.19
N ARG A 42 -12.55 5.85 -12.63
CA ARG A 42 -12.75 4.43 -12.95
C ARG A 42 -14.16 3.97 -12.60
N MET A 43 -14.70 4.42 -11.46
CA MET A 43 -16.09 4.14 -11.06
C MET A 43 -17.09 4.79 -12.03
N ALA A 44 -16.90 6.04 -12.41
CA ALA A 44 -17.76 6.73 -13.37
C ALA A 44 -17.74 6.06 -14.76
N GLU A 45 -16.56 5.68 -15.27
CA GLU A 45 -16.41 4.93 -16.52
C GLU A 45 -17.24 3.62 -16.48
N LEU A 46 -17.24 2.92 -15.34
CA LEU A 46 -17.98 1.68 -15.15
C LEU A 46 -19.50 1.90 -15.18
N LEU A 47 -20.00 2.85 -14.40
CA LEU A 47 -21.43 3.17 -14.32
C LEU A 47 -21.99 3.53 -15.70
N LEU A 48 -21.32 4.43 -16.42
CA LEU A 48 -21.73 4.83 -17.79
C LEU A 48 -21.75 3.63 -18.76
N ARG A 49 -20.72 2.77 -18.73
CA ARG A 49 -20.66 1.56 -19.59
C ARG A 49 -21.79 0.58 -19.30
N THR A 50 -22.25 0.50 -18.06
CA THR A 50 -23.41 -0.31 -17.65
C THR A 50 -24.77 0.37 -17.87
N GLY A 51 -24.77 1.60 -18.39
CA GLY A 51 -25.99 2.38 -18.66
C GLY A 51 -26.61 3.02 -17.42
N ILE A 52 -25.89 3.08 -16.32
CA ILE A 52 -26.34 3.70 -15.06
C ILE A 52 -26.11 5.20 -15.16
N ARG A 53 -27.12 5.98 -14.76
CA ARG A 53 -27.04 7.44 -14.74
C ARG A 53 -26.33 7.89 -13.47
N ILE A 54 -25.33 8.73 -13.64
CA ILE A 54 -24.55 9.30 -12.53
C ILE A 54 -25.19 10.62 -12.08
N PRO A 55 -25.57 10.77 -10.79
CA PRO A 55 -25.92 12.06 -10.18
C PRO A 55 -24.77 13.07 -10.24
N LYS A 56 -25.05 14.37 -10.14
CA LYS A 56 -23.99 15.41 -10.25
C LYS A 56 -23.06 15.47 -9.04
N ASP A 57 -23.58 15.05 -7.89
CA ASP A 57 -23.02 15.09 -6.54
C ASP A 57 -22.52 13.72 -6.07
N GLU A 58 -22.55 12.72 -6.96
CA GLU A 58 -22.08 11.35 -6.66
C GLU A 58 -20.58 11.28 -6.36
N PHE A 59 -19.78 12.15 -6.98
CA PHE A 59 -18.33 12.19 -6.84
C PHE A 59 -17.85 13.59 -6.48
N SER A 60 -16.58 13.71 -6.12
CA SER A 60 -15.96 15.00 -5.77
C SER A 60 -15.95 16.02 -6.91
N VAL A 61 -16.17 15.61 -8.17
CA VAL A 61 -16.56 16.48 -9.29
C VAL A 61 -17.64 15.85 -10.15
N PRO A 62 -18.46 16.66 -10.85
CA PRO A 62 -19.43 16.16 -11.82
C PRO A 62 -18.77 15.34 -12.93
N MET A 63 -19.23 14.11 -13.10
CA MET A 63 -18.77 13.14 -14.11
C MET A 63 -19.96 12.41 -14.74
N THR A 64 -20.94 13.17 -15.23
CA THR A 64 -22.24 12.65 -15.70
C THR A 64 -22.22 12.14 -17.15
N THR A 65 -21.15 12.42 -17.90
CA THR A 65 -20.98 12.04 -19.31
C THR A 65 -19.58 11.51 -19.58
N GLU A 66 -19.42 10.74 -20.66
CA GLU A 66 -18.10 10.21 -21.08
C GLU A 66 -17.08 11.33 -21.34
N GLY A 67 -17.53 12.48 -21.87
CA GLY A 67 -16.68 13.64 -22.12
C GLY A 67 -16.18 14.29 -20.82
N GLU A 68 -17.04 14.42 -19.81
CA GLU A 68 -16.65 14.91 -18.48
C GLU A 68 -15.66 13.96 -17.81
N VAL A 69 -15.95 12.65 -17.82
CA VAL A 69 -15.05 11.62 -17.27
C VAL A 69 -13.68 11.67 -17.92
N SER A 70 -13.62 11.75 -19.26
CA SER A 70 -12.36 11.83 -19.99
C SER A 70 -11.57 13.11 -19.66
N ALA A 71 -12.25 14.25 -19.48
CA ALA A 71 -11.60 15.50 -19.13
C ALA A 71 -11.02 15.47 -17.71
N VAL A 72 -11.77 14.94 -16.75
CA VAL A 72 -11.33 14.78 -15.35
C VAL A 72 -10.13 13.83 -15.26
N LYS A 73 -10.18 12.71 -16.00
CA LYS A 73 -9.07 11.75 -16.08
C LYS A 73 -7.77 12.40 -16.51
N VAL A 74 -7.79 13.09 -17.66
CA VAL A 74 -6.59 13.75 -18.21
C VAL A 74 -6.06 14.81 -17.24
N ALA A 75 -6.95 15.61 -16.63
CA ALA A 75 -6.53 16.62 -15.66
C ALA A 75 -5.89 16.01 -14.41
N ALA A 76 -6.44 14.91 -13.89
CA ALA A 76 -5.90 14.20 -12.73
C ALA A 76 -4.55 13.54 -13.05
N GLU A 77 -4.42 12.85 -14.18
CA GLU A 77 -3.15 12.25 -14.65
C GLU A 77 -2.06 13.32 -14.84
N ASP A 78 -2.41 14.45 -15.48
CA ASP A 78 -1.49 15.58 -15.66
C ASP A 78 -1.04 16.16 -14.32
N GLN A 79 -1.95 16.31 -13.36
CA GLN A 79 -1.61 16.85 -12.05
C GLN A 79 -0.75 15.88 -11.23
N GLN A 80 -1.09 14.60 -11.23
CA GLN A 80 -0.32 13.54 -10.58
C GLN A 80 1.12 13.49 -11.14
N SER A 81 1.26 13.57 -12.47
CA SER A 81 2.58 13.58 -13.13
C SER A 81 3.47 14.75 -12.72
N LYS A 82 2.90 15.90 -12.37
CA LYS A 82 3.64 17.08 -11.89
C LYS A 82 4.15 16.91 -10.45
N GLN A 83 3.47 16.12 -9.62
CA GLN A 83 3.91 15.86 -8.24
C GLN A 83 4.95 14.73 -8.17
N LEU A 84 4.87 13.77 -9.09
CA LEU A 84 5.69 12.56 -9.09
C LEU A 84 7.21 12.81 -8.92
N PRO A 85 7.85 13.80 -9.59
CA PRO A 85 9.28 14.06 -9.38
C PRO A 85 9.64 14.46 -7.94
N LYS A 86 8.74 15.14 -7.23
CA LYS A 86 8.94 15.56 -5.83
C LYS A 86 8.82 14.37 -4.88
N VAL A 87 7.81 13.53 -5.11
CA VAL A 87 7.59 12.27 -4.38
C VAL A 87 8.80 11.35 -4.52
N ILE A 88 9.17 11.02 -5.77
CA ILE A 88 10.29 10.12 -6.09
C ILE A 88 11.62 10.62 -5.51
N SER A 89 11.86 11.93 -5.52
CA SER A 89 13.13 12.50 -5.03
C SER A 89 13.36 12.24 -3.54
N PHE A 90 12.29 12.28 -2.74
CA PHE A 90 12.35 11.90 -1.33
C PHE A 90 12.49 10.39 -1.17
N GLU A 91 11.65 9.60 -1.85
CA GLU A 91 11.66 8.13 -1.79
C GLU A 91 13.02 7.54 -2.16
N GLN A 92 13.68 8.08 -3.20
CA GLN A 92 15.02 7.66 -3.60
C GLN A 92 16.07 7.94 -2.52
N ALA A 93 15.97 9.08 -1.82
CA ALA A 93 16.86 9.40 -0.71
C ALA A 93 16.59 8.48 0.49
N ALA A 94 15.32 8.23 0.82
CA ALA A 94 14.91 7.33 1.90
C ALA A 94 15.35 5.87 1.61
N ALA A 95 15.14 5.39 0.39
CA ALA A 95 15.57 4.06 -0.05
C ALA A 95 17.10 3.94 -0.01
N ALA A 96 17.85 4.96 -0.46
CA ALA A 96 19.31 4.96 -0.39
C ALA A 96 19.83 4.94 1.06
N ARG A 97 19.14 5.64 1.98
CA ARG A 97 19.40 5.61 3.42
C ARG A 97 19.21 4.19 3.96
N LEU A 98 18.00 3.64 3.81
CA LEU A 98 17.65 2.31 4.31
C LEU A 98 18.58 1.23 3.74
N TYR A 99 18.83 1.26 2.44
CA TYR A 99 19.75 0.33 1.80
C TYR A 99 21.17 0.41 2.39
N SER A 100 21.69 1.61 2.61
CA SER A 100 23.04 1.80 3.15
C SER A 100 23.14 1.33 4.60
N ALA A 101 22.12 1.63 5.42
CA ALA A 101 22.05 1.21 6.81
C ALA A 101 21.91 -0.32 6.95
N LEU A 102 20.98 -0.93 6.23
CA LEU A 102 20.76 -2.39 6.27
C LEU A 102 21.94 -3.17 5.71
N ARG A 103 22.71 -2.58 4.78
CA ARG A 103 23.98 -3.17 4.33
C ARG A 103 25.06 -3.13 5.40
N LEU A 104 25.15 -2.05 6.16
CA LEU A 104 26.06 -1.95 7.31
C LEU A 104 25.62 -2.88 8.44
N ALA A 105 24.31 -3.07 8.64
CA ALA A 105 23.75 -4.01 9.62
C ALA A 105 24.30 -5.43 9.45
N GLN A 106 24.65 -5.83 8.22
CA GLN A 106 25.23 -7.14 7.92
C GLN A 106 26.75 -7.22 8.19
N SER A 107 27.37 -6.16 8.71
CA SER A 107 28.79 -6.15 9.03
C SER A 107 29.07 -6.83 10.38
N PRO A 108 30.21 -7.54 10.54
CA PRO A 108 30.57 -8.17 11.81
C PRO A 108 30.66 -7.21 13.00
N GLU A 109 31.05 -5.95 12.75
CA GLU A 109 31.18 -4.90 13.78
C GLU A 109 29.84 -4.57 14.45
N LEU A 110 28.72 -4.69 13.72
CA LEU A 110 27.38 -4.36 14.21
C LEU A 110 26.63 -5.56 14.78
N THR A 111 27.22 -6.76 14.77
CA THR A 111 26.52 -7.98 15.24
C THR A 111 26.11 -7.88 16.71
N GLY A 112 27.02 -7.42 17.59
CA GLY A 112 26.71 -7.27 19.01
C GLY A 112 25.65 -6.19 19.28
N VAL A 113 25.74 -5.08 18.57
CA VAL A 113 24.80 -3.95 18.67
C VAL A 113 23.38 -4.37 18.28
N LEU A 114 23.25 -5.12 17.17
CA LEU A 114 21.95 -5.62 16.71
C LEU A 114 21.37 -6.67 17.64
N GLN A 115 22.21 -7.53 18.23
CA GLN A 115 21.76 -8.51 19.24
C GLN A 115 21.25 -7.82 20.50
N GLU A 116 21.93 -6.78 20.99
CA GLU A 116 21.48 -5.96 22.12
C GLU A 116 20.14 -5.26 21.80
N ALA A 117 19.95 -4.83 20.56
CA ALA A 117 18.70 -4.28 20.04
C ALA A 117 17.63 -5.35 19.70
N ARG A 118 17.85 -6.62 20.08
CA ARG A 118 16.93 -7.76 19.88
C ARG A 118 16.62 -8.09 18.43
N PHE A 119 17.57 -7.87 17.53
CA PHE A 119 17.52 -8.46 16.18
C PHE A 119 18.24 -9.79 16.19
N SER A 120 17.61 -10.82 15.62
CA SER A 120 18.30 -12.09 15.38
C SER A 120 19.18 -12.01 14.12
N ALA A 121 20.15 -12.93 14.01
CA ALA A 121 21.18 -12.89 12.96
C ALA A 121 20.61 -13.01 11.53
N ASP A 122 19.47 -13.67 11.36
CA ASP A 122 18.84 -13.95 10.06
C ASP A 122 17.55 -13.15 9.82
N GLU A 123 17.01 -12.46 10.84
CA GLU A 123 15.77 -11.69 10.76
C GLU A 123 15.80 -10.62 9.67
N ILE A 124 16.87 -9.81 9.60
CA ILE A 124 16.97 -8.75 8.58
C ILE A 124 16.91 -9.34 7.16
N VAL A 125 17.55 -10.50 6.94
CA VAL A 125 17.55 -11.17 5.63
C VAL A 125 16.16 -11.69 5.28
N LYS A 126 15.46 -12.31 6.25
CA LYS A 126 14.08 -12.79 6.09
C LYS A 126 13.12 -11.64 5.80
N LEU A 127 13.21 -10.54 6.55
CA LEU A 127 12.38 -9.35 6.36
C LEU A 127 12.66 -8.67 5.03
N LEU A 128 13.91 -8.60 4.57
CA LEU A 128 14.24 -8.08 3.23
C LEU A 128 13.64 -8.95 2.12
N HIS A 129 13.68 -10.28 2.27
CA HIS A 129 13.05 -11.18 1.31
C HIS A 129 11.54 -10.97 1.25
N LEU A 130 10.88 -10.92 2.41
CA LEU A 130 9.45 -10.67 2.50
C LEU A 130 9.07 -9.27 1.98
N PHE A 131 9.83 -8.23 2.34
CA PHE A 131 9.61 -6.87 1.84
C PHE A 131 9.67 -6.80 0.32
N ARG A 132 10.61 -7.50 -0.32
CA ARG A 132 10.68 -7.58 -1.79
C ARG A 132 9.43 -8.22 -2.38
N LEU A 133 8.96 -9.32 -1.81
CA LEU A 133 7.75 -10.01 -2.27
C LEU A 133 6.51 -9.13 -2.08
N ILE A 134 6.38 -8.45 -0.94
CA ILE A 134 5.31 -7.48 -0.69
C ILE A 134 5.33 -6.39 -1.79
N ASN A 135 6.49 -5.84 -2.13
CA ASN A 135 6.60 -4.83 -3.18
C ASN A 135 6.18 -5.34 -4.57
N ASP A 136 6.48 -6.61 -4.89
CA ASP A 136 6.04 -7.24 -6.15
C ASP A 136 4.49 -7.33 -6.25
N TRP A 137 3.78 -7.22 -5.12
CA TRP A 137 2.31 -7.31 -5.02
C TRP A 137 1.57 -5.97 -4.86
N ILE A 138 2.28 -4.84 -4.74
CA ILE A 138 1.63 -3.52 -4.55
C ILE A 138 0.69 -3.18 -5.71
N GLU A 139 1.15 -3.27 -6.96
CA GLU A 139 0.33 -2.94 -8.13
C GLU A 139 -0.89 -3.88 -8.26
N PRO A 140 -0.75 -5.22 -8.17
CA PRO A 140 -1.91 -6.12 -8.10
C PRO A 140 -2.92 -5.77 -7.00
N LEU A 141 -2.47 -5.31 -5.84
CA LEU A 141 -3.35 -4.93 -4.73
C LEU A 141 -4.07 -3.60 -4.97
N LEU A 142 -3.43 -2.64 -5.63
CA LEU A 142 -4.13 -1.43 -6.09
C LEU A 142 -5.24 -1.77 -7.08
N ILE A 143 -4.99 -2.71 -7.99
CA ILE A 143 -6.02 -3.21 -8.91
C ILE A 143 -7.14 -3.92 -8.14
N LEU A 144 -6.80 -4.71 -7.12
CA LEU A 144 -7.78 -5.38 -6.26
C LEU A 144 -8.66 -4.37 -5.52
N ARG A 145 -8.04 -3.36 -4.90
CA ARG A 145 -8.70 -2.23 -4.21
C ARG A 145 -9.72 -1.57 -5.14
N ASP A 146 -9.28 -1.20 -6.34
CA ASP A 146 -10.14 -0.52 -7.31
C ASP A 146 -11.30 -1.42 -7.77
N THR A 147 -11.02 -2.72 -7.98
CA THR A 147 -12.04 -3.71 -8.37
C THR A 147 -13.07 -3.91 -7.26
N ARG A 148 -12.63 -3.95 -6.00
CA ARG A 148 -13.49 -4.06 -4.80
C ARG A 148 -14.40 -2.85 -4.66
N LEU A 149 -13.85 -1.63 -4.70
CA LEU A 149 -14.65 -0.39 -4.60
C LEU A 149 -15.73 -0.35 -5.68
N ALA A 150 -15.35 -0.69 -6.91
CA ALA A 150 -16.27 -0.75 -8.03
C ALA A 150 -17.31 -1.88 -7.89
N LEU A 151 -16.95 -3.04 -7.34
CA LEU A 151 -17.88 -4.13 -7.03
C LEU A 151 -18.92 -3.69 -5.98
N GLY A 152 -18.48 -3.06 -4.89
CA GLY A 152 -19.38 -2.56 -3.84
C GLY A 152 -20.44 -1.61 -4.42
N ARG A 153 -20.03 -0.68 -5.28
CA ARG A 153 -20.97 0.21 -5.98
C ARG A 153 -21.92 -0.55 -6.89
N MET A 154 -21.44 -1.51 -7.68
CA MET A 154 -22.30 -2.28 -8.58
C MET A 154 -23.32 -3.16 -7.83
N ILE A 155 -22.96 -3.71 -6.67
CA ILE A 155 -23.88 -4.47 -5.83
C ILE A 155 -25.01 -3.56 -5.34
N HIS A 156 -24.68 -2.35 -4.87
CA HIS A 156 -25.69 -1.36 -4.46
C HIS A 156 -26.64 -0.98 -5.60
N GLU A 157 -26.12 -0.80 -6.82
CA GLU A 157 -26.94 -0.50 -8.02
C GLU A 157 -27.82 -1.68 -8.45
N LEU A 158 -27.39 -2.92 -8.21
CA LEU A 158 -28.18 -4.11 -8.54
C LEU A 158 -29.48 -4.16 -7.74
N GLU A 159 -29.47 -3.70 -6.48
CA GLU A 159 -30.67 -3.61 -5.62
C GLU A 159 -31.76 -2.72 -6.22
N SER A 160 -31.38 -1.76 -7.07
CA SER A 160 -32.30 -0.80 -7.70
C SER A 160 -32.50 -1.05 -9.20
N SER A 161 -31.74 -1.98 -9.80
CA SER A 161 -31.72 -2.30 -11.24
C SER A 161 -31.70 -3.81 -11.50
N GLU A 162 -32.58 -4.58 -10.85
CA GLU A 162 -32.59 -6.05 -10.82
C GLU A 162 -32.52 -6.77 -12.18
N ASN A 163 -32.89 -6.12 -13.28
CA ASN A 163 -32.88 -6.69 -14.65
C ASN A 163 -31.72 -6.17 -15.54
N ASN A 164 -30.71 -5.50 -15.00
CA ASN A 164 -29.58 -5.01 -15.79
C ASN A 164 -28.57 -6.14 -16.08
N GLU A 165 -28.79 -6.87 -17.18
CA GLU A 165 -27.91 -7.98 -17.60
C GLU A 165 -26.44 -7.55 -17.77
N LYS A 166 -26.18 -6.31 -18.23
CA LYS A 166 -24.82 -5.79 -18.40
C LYS A 166 -24.11 -5.64 -17.05
N LEU A 167 -24.84 -5.12 -16.05
CA LEU A 167 -24.35 -4.99 -14.67
C LEU A 167 -24.05 -6.37 -14.08
N VAL A 168 -24.98 -7.33 -14.21
CA VAL A 168 -24.79 -8.71 -13.71
C VAL A 168 -23.56 -9.37 -14.35
N GLN A 169 -23.38 -9.25 -15.67
CA GLN A 169 -22.21 -9.80 -16.35
C GLN A 169 -20.89 -9.11 -15.94
N GLN A 170 -20.94 -7.84 -15.56
CA GLN A 170 -19.78 -7.09 -15.09
C GLN A 170 -19.39 -7.49 -13.67
N ILE A 171 -20.37 -7.64 -12.77
CA ILE A 171 -20.19 -8.16 -11.41
C ILE A 171 -19.52 -9.54 -11.44
N LYS A 172 -20.04 -10.48 -12.24
CA LYS A 172 -19.45 -11.83 -12.37
C LYS A 172 -17.98 -11.79 -12.85
N ARG A 173 -17.64 -10.88 -13.77
CA ARG A 173 -16.26 -10.71 -14.24
C ARG A 173 -15.33 -10.19 -13.15
N PHE A 174 -15.81 -9.28 -12.30
CA PHE A 174 -15.04 -8.74 -11.19
C PHE A 174 -14.81 -9.78 -10.11
N ILE A 175 -15.85 -10.51 -9.70
CA ILE A 175 -15.74 -11.60 -8.73
C ILE A 175 -14.70 -12.63 -9.18
N GLY A 176 -14.79 -13.12 -10.43
CA GLY A 176 -13.80 -14.07 -10.94
C GLY A 176 -12.38 -13.48 -11.03
N SER A 177 -12.24 -12.17 -11.22
CA SER A 177 -10.93 -11.50 -11.17
C SER A 177 -10.37 -11.45 -9.75
N MET A 178 -11.21 -11.08 -8.78
CA MET A 178 -10.85 -11.02 -7.36
C MET A 178 -10.48 -12.41 -6.83
N PHE A 179 -11.25 -13.44 -7.19
CA PHE A 179 -10.96 -14.83 -6.84
C PHE A 179 -9.53 -15.23 -7.27
N ARG A 180 -9.17 -14.96 -8.53
CA ARG A 180 -7.83 -15.26 -9.06
C ARG A 180 -6.72 -14.46 -8.38
N GLN A 181 -6.99 -13.20 -8.01
CA GLN A 181 -6.02 -12.37 -7.31
C GLN A 181 -5.78 -12.86 -5.87
N LEU A 182 -6.86 -13.21 -5.15
CA LEU A 182 -6.78 -13.84 -3.82
C LEU A 182 -5.99 -15.15 -3.86
N GLN A 183 -6.31 -16.01 -4.84
CA GLN A 183 -5.59 -17.27 -5.04
C GLN A 183 -4.10 -17.03 -5.32
N GLY A 184 -3.77 -16.08 -6.19
CA GLY A 184 -2.38 -15.74 -6.50
C GLY A 184 -1.59 -15.27 -5.28
N ILE A 185 -2.23 -14.51 -4.38
CA ILE A 185 -1.62 -14.08 -3.10
C ILE A 185 -1.41 -15.29 -2.19
N GLN A 186 -2.42 -16.15 -2.02
CA GLN A 186 -2.27 -17.36 -1.22
C GLN A 186 -1.10 -18.23 -1.73
N GLU A 187 -1.01 -18.45 -3.04
CA GLU A 187 0.07 -19.23 -3.64
C GLU A 187 1.44 -18.57 -3.47
N ALA A 188 1.55 -17.25 -3.62
CA ALA A 188 2.82 -16.53 -3.50
C ALA A 188 3.39 -16.50 -2.08
N PHE A 189 2.52 -16.57 -1.06
CA PHE A 189 2.90 -16.41 0.34
C PHE A 189 2.78 -17.70 1.18
N ALA A 190 2.35 -18.82 0.59
CA ALA A 190 2.08 -20.09 1.29
C ALA A 190 3.29 -20.63 2.06
N ASP A 191 4.46 -20.64 1.44
CA ASP A 191 5.67 -21.24 2.01
C ASP A 191 6.47 -20.28 2.91
N ILE A 192 5.93 -19.10 3.20
CA ILE A 192 6.62 -18.05 3.95
C ILE A 192 6.09 -18.04 5.38
N PRO A 193 6.90 -18.39 6.39
CA PRO A 193 6.48 -18.28 7.78
C PRO A 193 6.21 -16.82 8.14
N TYR A 194 5.11 -16.55 8.84
CA TYR A 194 4.81 -15.24 9.39
C TYR A 194 5.90 -14.85 10.43
N PRO A 195 6.60 -13.70 10.26
CA PRO A 195 7.81 -13.41 11.03
C PRO A 195 7.55 -12.72 12.37
N PHE A 196 6.31 -12.39 12.71
CA PHE A 196 5.95 -11.68 13.94
C PHE A 196 5.18 -12.57 14.91
N ASP A 197 5.06 -12.12 16.16
CA ASP A 197 4.29 -12.82 17.17
C ASP A 197 2.81 -12.92 16.75
N HIS A 198 2.27 -14.12 16.85
CA HIS A 198 0.90 -14.42 16.47
C HIS A 198 0.27 -15.41 17.45
N ALA A 199 -1.03 -15.26 17.74
CA ALA A 199 -1.73 -16.07 18.74
C ALA A 199 -1.71 -17.57 18.40
N ARG A 200 -1.86 -17.89 17.10
CA ARG A 200 -1.64 -19.23 16.55
C ARG A 200 -0.15 -19.43 16.25
N LYS A 201 0.45 -20.51 16.73
CA LYS A 201 1.85 -20.87 16.39
C LYS A 201 1.93 -21.39 14.95
N GLN A 202 3.00 -21.04 14.24
CA GLN A 202 3.32 -21.52 12.88
C GLN A 202 2.27 -21.12 11.81
N VAL A 203 1.91 -19.85 11.77
CA VAL A 203 1.06 -19.26 10.71
C VAL A 203 1.94 -18.89 9.52
N SER A 204 1.50 -19.20 8.29
CA SER A 204 2.15 -18.68 7.09
C SER A 204 1.70 -17.25 6.81
N VAL A 205 2.44 -16.52 5.98
CA VAL A 205 2.01 -15.19 5.53
C VAL A 205 0.71 -15.30 4.73
N ALA A 206 0.51 -16.37 3.94
CA ALA A 206 -0.76 -16.59 3.25
C ALA A 206 -1.93 -16.74 4.22
N ASP A 207 -1.81 -17.57 5.27
CA ASP A 207 -2.86 -17.77 6.27
C ASP A 207 -3.18 -16.49 7.04
N PHE A 208 -2.17 -15.64 7.24
CA PHE A 208 -2.36 -14.32 7.82
C PHE A 208 -3.15 -13.41 6.88
N LEU A 209 -2.74 -13.31 5.60
CA LEU A 209 -3.34 -12.40 4.62
C LEU A 209 -4.75 -12.82 4.19
N VAL A 210 -4.98 -14.11 3.97
CA VAL A 210 -6.25 -14.67 3.49
C VAL A 210 -6.56 -15.95 4.27
N GLU A 211 -7.38 -15.86 5.31
CA GLU A 211 -7.63 -17.00 6.22
C GLU A 211 -8.27 -18.21 5.54
N SER A 212 -9.16 -17.95 4.58
CA SER A 212 -9.83 -18.97 3.79
C SER A 212 -10.24 -18.38 2.45
N GLN A 213 -10.06 -19.16 1.38
CA GLN A 213 -10.53 -18.76 0.06
C GLN A 213 -12.07 -18.73 0.08
N PRO A 214 -12.70 -17.61 -0.30
CA PRO A 214 -14.16 -17.53 -0.42
C PRO A 214 -14.67 -18.35 -1.64
N ASP A 215 -15.96 -18.70 -1.61
CA ASP A 215 -16.63 -19.30 -2.77
C ASP A 215 -16.71 -18.28 -3.93
N GLU A 216 -16.44 -18.72 -5.16
CA GLU A 216 -16.53 -17.86 -6.35
C GLU A 216 -17.99 -17.46 -6.64
N ASP A 217 -18.96 -18.23 -6.17
CA ASP A 217 -20.40 -17.94 -6.33
C ASP A 217 -20.98 -17.08 -5.20
N ASP A 218 -20.17 -16.62 -4.23
CA ASP A 218 -20.57 -15.72 -3.14
C ASP A 218 -19.93 -14.32 -3.29
N PRO A 219 -20.62 -13.36 -3.95
CA PRO A 219 -20.13 -11.98 -4.10
C PRO A 219 -19.83 -11.27 -2.79
N GLY A 220 -20.60 -11.55 -1.73
CA GLY A 220 -20.47 -10.89 -0.43
C GLY A 220 -19.21 -11.36 0.28
N ALA A 221 -19.02 -12.68 0.37
CA ALA A 221 -17.80 -13.25 0.93
C ALA A 221 -16.54 -12.86 0.12
N MET A 222 -16.65 -12.75 -1.21
CA MET A 222 -15.56 -12.27 -2.06
C MET A 222 -15.16 -10.83 -1.73
N TYR A 223 -16.16 -9.96 -1.57
CA TYR A 223 -15.95 -8.56 -1.20
C TYR A 223 -15.27 -8.46 0.17
N GLU A 224 -15.82 -9.13 1.19
CA GLU A 224 -15.29 -9.13 2.56
C GLU A 224 -13.86 -9.70 2.63
N ALA A 225 -13.57 -10.79 1.92
CA ALA A 225 -12.23 -11.37 1.88
C ALA A 225 -11.20 -10.42 1.24
N SER A 226 -11.59 -9.69 0.19
CA SER A 226 -10.72 -8.71 -0.46
C SER A 226 -10.45 -7.48 0.39
N ASP A 227 -11.43 -7.08 1.21
CA ASP A 227 -11.33 -5.96 2.15
C ASP A 227 -10.35 -6.29 3.28
N ASN A 228 -10.60 -7.41 3.95
CA ASN A 228 -9.72 -7.94 4.99
C ASN A 228 -8.28 -8.15 4.50
N LEU A 229 -8.11 -8.63 3.26
CA LEU A 229 -6.79 -8.77 2.67
C LEU A 229 -6.06 -7.42 2.57
N ALA A 230 -6.74 -6.35 2.12
CA ALA A 230 -6.12 -5.05 1.97
C ALA A 230 -5.58 -4.52 3.32
N ASP A 231 -6.38 -4.64 4.37
CA ASP A 231 -6.02 -4.20 5.72
C ASP A 231 -4.84 -5.01 6.28
N ARG A 232 -4.91 -6.34 6.19
CA ARG A 232 -3.86 -7.23 6.69
C ARG A 232 -2.58 -7.08 5.89
N PHE A 233 -2.68 -6.84 4.59
CA PHE A 233 -1.51 -6.58 3.77
C PHE A 233 -0.84 -5.27 4.17
N MET A 234 -1.61 -4.20 4.39
CA MET A 234 -1.08 -2.93 4.88
C MET A 234 -0.43 -3.08 6.25
N GLN A 235 -1.07 -3.82 7.16
CA GLN A 235 -0.51 -4.15 8.47
C GLN A 235 0.83 -4.88 8.34
N LEU A 236 0.90 -5.92 7.50
CA LEU A 236 2.13 -6.67 7.27
C LEU A 236 3.23 -5.78 6.67
N HIS A 237 2.89 -4.97 5.66
CA HIS A 237 3.82 -4.04 5.03
C HIS A 237 4.40 -3.07 6.07
N THR A 238 3.55 -2.46 6.90
CA THR A 238 3.95 -1.54 7.97
C THR A 238 4.84 -2.22 9.01
N LEU A 239 4.51 -3.42 9.45
CA LEU A 239 5.32 -4.18 10.41
C LEU A 239 6.71 -4.53 9.84
N VAL A 240 6.76 -5.06 8.61
CA VAL A 240 8.02 -5.42 7.95
C VAL A 240 8.87 -4.18 7.70
N PHE A 241 8.29 -3.14 7.13
CA PHE A 241 9.00 -1.91 6.81
C PHE A 241 9.47 -1.19 8.07
N GLY A 242 8.60 -1.07 9.08
CA GLY A 242 8.94 -0.47 10.37
C GLY A 242 10.06 -1.22 11.08
N ARG A 243 10.05 -2.56 11.06
CA ARG A 243 11.11 -3.37 11.66
C ARG A 243 12.46 -3.20 10.94
N LEU A 244 12.46 -3.05 9.61
CA LEU A 244 13.65 -2.71 8.84
C LEU A 244 14.14 -1.28 9.14
N CYS A 245 13.25 -0.31 9.32
CA CYS A 245 13.58 1.05 9.74
C CYS A 245 14.21 1.07 11.14
N GLN A 246 13.70 0.30 12.10
CA GLN A 246 14.30 0.15 13.43
C GLN A 246 15.73 -0.40 13.36
N ALA A 247 15.98 -1.39 12.50
CA ALA A 247 17.33 -1.91 12.27
C ALA A 247 18.24 -0.82 11.68
N ALA A 248 17.73 -0.05 10.72
CA ALA A 248 18.47 1.06 10.14
C ALA A 248 18.82 2.14 11.17
N GLU A 249 17.89 2.52 12.03
CA GLU A 249 18.12 3.52 13.09
C GLU A 249 19.08 3.02 14.17
N THR A 250 19.05 1.72 14.50
CA THR A 250 20.04 1.10 15.39
C THR A 250 21.46 1.27 14.82
N VAL A 251 21.62 1.05 13.51
CA VAL A 251 22.90 1.25 12.82
C VAL A 251 23.30 2.73 12.79
N GLU A 252 22.36 3.63 12.50
CA GLU A 252 22.59 5.08 12.49
C GLU A 252 23.05 5.59 13.86
N GLY A 253 22.40 5.12 14.93
CA GLY A 253 22.73 5.44 16.33
C GLY A 253 24.13 4.97 16.71
N PHE A 254 24.56 3.78 16.29
CA PHE A 254 25.93 3.30 16.50
C PHE A 254 26.98 4.25 15.90
N PHE A 255 26.68 4.84 14.74
CA PHE A 255 27.56 5.82 14.09
C PHE A 255 27.35 7.27 14.57
N GLY A 256 26.62 7.48 15.67
CA GLY A 256 26.42 8.77 16.33
C GLY A 256 25.45 9.70 15.60
N MET A 257 24.58 9.17 14.74
CA MET A 257 23.52 9.97 14.12
C MET A 257 22.34 10.10 15.09
N ALA A 258 21.70 11.27 15.11
CA ALA A 258 20.48 11.47 15.89
C ALA A 258 19.33 10.61 15.37
N LEU A 259 18.37 10.30 16.24
CA LEU A 259 17.09 9.72 15.82
C LEU A 259 16.41 10.63 14.79
N LEU A 260 15.55 10.03 13.96
CA LEU A 260 14.71 10.83 13.07
C LEU A 260 13.73 11.67 13.90
N PRO A 261 13.36 12.87 13.42
CA PRO A 261 12.32 13.65 14.06
C PRO A 261 10.99 12.90 13.97
N GLU A 262 10.17 13.03 15.02
CA GLU A 262 8.78 12.57 14.98
C GLU A 262 8.03 13.34 13.88
N PRO A 263 7.15 12.67 13.13
CA PRO A 263 6.25 13.37 12.22
C PRO A 263 5.33 14.30 13.02
N PRO A 264 4.87 15.42 12.43
CA PRO A 264 3.83 16.23 13.05
C PRO A 264 2.56 15.38 13.21
N ASP A 265 1.77 15.67 14.24
CA ASP A 265 0.44 15.08 14.43
C ASP A 265 -0.42 15.38 13.19
N SER A 266 -1.11 14.36 12.66
CA SER A 266 -2.09 14.51 11.59
C SER A 266 -3.30 15.27 12.13
N GLU A 267 -3.68 16.39 11.50
CA GLU A 267 -4.94 17.10 11.81
C GLU A 267 -6.19 16.30 11.36
N GLU A 268 -6.04 15.07 10.86
CA GLU A 268 -7.09 14.26 10.23
C GLU A 268 -7.59 13.08 11.13
N ASP A 269 -7.07 12.92 12.35
CA ASP A 269 -7.48 11.84 13.28
C ASP A 269 -8.58 12.26 14.31
N ASP A 270 -9.12 13.48 14.22
CA ASP A 270 -10.07 14.04 15.21
C ASP A 270 -11.57 13.94 14.80
N ASP A 271 -11.92 13.33 13.66
CA ASP A 271 -13.31 13.36 13.14
C ASP A 271 -14.09 12.01 13.21
N ASP A 272 -13.55 10.93 13.78
CA ASP A 272 -14.22 9.60 13.79
C ASP A 272 -14.57 9.01 15.17
N ASP A 273 -14.47 9.78 16.27
CA ASP A 273 -14.91 9.36 17.61
C ASP A 273 -15.87 10.39 18.24
N ASP A 274 -17.03 10.62 17.62
CA ASP A 274 -18.23 11.15 18.31
C ASP A 274 -19.49 10.97 17.43
N ASP A 275 -20.04 9.76 17.40
CA ASP A 275 -21.47 9.55 17.16
C ASP A 275 -22.01 8.57 18.23
N ASP A 276 -22.59 9.18 19.28
CA ASP A 276 -23.43 8.56 20.33
C ASP A 276 -24.76 8.00 19.77
#